data_AF-A0A7Y2MWM8-F1
#
_entry.id   AF-A0A7Y2MWM8-F1
#
_cell.length_a   1.000
_cell.length_b   1.000
_cell.length_c   1.000
_cell.angle_alpha   90.00
_cell.angle_beta   90.00
_cell.angle_gamma   90.00
#
_symmetry.space_group_name_H-M   'P 1'
#
loop_
_entity.id
_entity.type
_entity.pdbx_description
1 polymer ?
#
loop_
_entity_poly.entity_id
_entity_poly.type
_entity_poly.pdbx_seq_one_letter_code
_entity_poly.pdbx_strand_id
1 'polypeptide(L)'
;MTLVASFTKSYREAQTWLSVLLIAPTLPILFASILTLRPRLEFMFIPSLSQHLLLVDLVKNEPVNGLHVAISVTSTLVLGALLAWVCARLYQREGLLG
;
A
#
# COMPACT_ATOMS: atom_id res chain seq x y z
N MET A 1 -8.34 0.08 8.12
CA MET A 1 -9.06 0.09 9.41
C MET A 1 -10.25 -0.84 9.41
N THR A 2 -11.17 -0.74 8.44
CA THR A 2 -12.33 -1.65 8.30
C THR A 2 -11.95 -3.14 8.20
N LEU A 3 -10.94 -3.46 7.38
CA LEU A 3 -10.45 -4.84 7.18
C LEU A 3 -9.73 -5.42 8.41
N VAL A 4 -9.11 -4.58 9.25
CA VAL A 4 -8.43 -5.04 10.48
C VAL A 4 -9.45 -5.19 11.61
N ALA A 5 -10.45 -4.31 11.66
CA ALA A 5 -11.51 -4.35 12.66
C ALA A 5 -12.41 -5.59 12.53
N SER A 6 -12.61 -6.14 11.33
CA SER A 6 -13.43 -7.35 11.13
C SER A 6 -12.79 -8.62 11.68
N PHE A 7 -11.47 -8.68 11.83
CA PHE A 7 -10.75 -9.88 12.27
C PHE A 7 -10.31 -9.85 13.75
N THR A 8 -10.60 -8.79 14.50
CA THR A 8 -10.15 -8.66 15.90
C THR A 8 -11.32 -8.61 16.86
N LYS A 9 -11.33 -9.54 17.83
CA LYS A 9 -12.35 -9.67 18.88
C LYS A 9 -12.34 -8.50 19.89
N SER A 10 -11.29 -7.67 19.86
CA SER A 10 -11.06 -6.52 20.75
C SER A 10 -10.18 -5.44 20.10
N TYR A 11 -10.49 -4.17 20.38
CA TYR A 11 -9.76 -2.97 19.91
C TYR A 11 -8.25 -3.01 20.21
N ARG A 12 -7.86 -3.70 21.29
CA ARG A 12 -6.47 -3.82 21.75
C ARG A 12 -5.61 -4.70 20.83
N GLU A 13 -6.21 -5.73 20.22
CA GLU A 13 -5.53 -6.58 19.23
C GLU A 13 -5.38 -5.84 17.90
N ALA A 14 -6.42 -5.14 17.43
CA ALA A 14 -6.36 -4.35 16.20
C ALA A 14 -5.22 -3.33 16.22
N GLN A 15 -5.01 -2.67 17.37
CA GLN A 15 -3.93 -1.72 17.54
C GLN A 15 -2.54 -2.38 17.50
N THR A 16 -2.41 -3.61 18.00
CA THR A 16 -1.15 -4.38 17.94
C THR A 16 -0.86 -4.84 16.51
N TRP A 17 -1.89 -5.37 15.83
CA TRP A 17 -1.82 -5.76 14.42
C TRP A 17 -1.57 -4.58 13.48
N LEU A 18 -2.07 -3.38 13.83
CA LEU A 18 -1.82 -2.16 13.07
C LEU A 18 -0.34 -1.82 13.03
N SER A 19 0.37 -1.88 14.17
CA SER A 19 1.81 -1.63 14.22
C SER A 19 2.59 -2.59 13.33
N VAL A 20 2.22 -3.88 13.33
CA VAL A 20 2.82 -4.89 12.45
C VAL A 20 2.52 -4.62 10.99
N LEU A 21 1.27 -4.25 10.67
CA LEU A 21 0.81 -3.92 9.32
C LEU A 21 1.51 -2.68 8.77
N LEU A 22 1.86 -1.71 9.62
CA LEU A 22 2.64 -0.52 9.25
C LEU A 22 4.13 -0.83 9.04
N ILE A 23 4.68 -1.81 9.78
CA ILE A 23 6.07 -2.26 9.64
C ILE A 23 6.28 -3.06 8.34
N ALA A 24 5.29 -3.87 7.95
CA ALA A 24 5.37 -4.71 6.75
C ALA A 24 5.73 -3.96 5.44
N PRO A 25 5.13 -2.81 5.10
CA PRO A 25 5.52 -2.03 3.92
C PRO A 25 6.75 -1.15 4.16
N THR A 26 7.07 -0.75 5.39
CA THR A 26 8.21 0.14 5.68
C THR A 26 9.56 -0.58 5.60
N LEU A 27 9.63 -1.85 6.00
CA LEU A 27 10.84 -2.66 5.89
C LEU A 27 11.38 -2.75 4.43
N PRO A 28 10.58 -3.15 3.43
CA PRO A 28 11.01 -3.16 2.03
C PRO A 28 11.45 -1.79 1.52
N ILE A 29 10.76 -0.71 1.94
CA ILE A 29 11.11 0.66 1.56
C ILE A 29 12.49 1.03 2.11
N LEU A 30 12.77 0.76 3.40
CA LEU A 30 14.06 1.03 4.01
C LEU A 30 15.20 0.26 3.31
N PHE A 31 14.97 -1.02 2.99
CA PHE A 31 15.94 -1.80 2.22
C PHE A 31 16.16 -1.23 0.81
N ALA A 32 15.10 -0.83 0.12
CA ALA A 32 15.18 -0.19 -1.19
C ALA A 32 15.92 1.15 -1.15
N SER A 33 15.72 1.95 -0.09
CA SER A 33 16.42 3.22 0.12
C SER A 33 17.92 3.02 0.37
N ILE A 34 18.30 2.02 1.18
CA ILE A 34 19.71 1.71 1.47
C ILE A 34 20.43 1.18 0.22
N LEU A 35 19.75 0.34 -0.57
CA LEU A 35 20.33 -0.24 -1.79
C LEU A 35 20.32 0.71 -3.00
N THR A 36 19.82 1.93 -2.86
CA THR A 36 19.71 2.92 -3.95
C THR A 36 19.08 2.35 -5.21
N LEU A 37 18.00 1.58 -5.04
CA LEU A 37 17.31 0.95 -6.18
C LEU A 37 16.87 2.03 -7.17
N ARG A 38 17.30 1.90 -8.42
CA ARG A 38 16.88 2.83 -9.47
C ARG A 38 15.42 2.57 -9.86
N PRO A 39 14.67 3.61 -10.25
CA PRO A 39 13.33 3.47 -10.82
C PRO A 39 13.33 2.49 -12.01
N ARG A 40 12.61 1.39 -11.87
CA ARG A 40 12.36 0.41 -12.95
C ARG A 40 10.86 0.17 -13.04
N LEU A 41 10.36 -0.15 -14.24
CA LEU A 41 8.95 -0.40 -14.50
C LEU A 41 8.34 -1.45 -13.55
N GLU A 42 9.10 -2.51 -13.25
CA GLU A 42 8.68 -3.59 -12.35
C GLU A 42 8.32 -3.10 -10.94
N PHE A 43 9.03 -2.07 -10.44
CA PHE A 43 8.79 -1.52 -9.11
C PHE A 43 7.61 -0.54 -9.07
N MET A 44 7.15 -0.05 -10.22
CA MET A 44 6.03 0.88 -10.31
C MET A 44 4.66 0.22 -10.05
N PHE A 45 4.61 -1.12 -10.12
CA PHE A 45 3.42 -1.91 -9.80
C PHE A 45 3.18 -2.07 -8.29
N ILE A 46 4.18 -1.77 -7.46
CA ILE A 46 4.08 -1.86 -6.00
C ILE A 46 3.80 -0.47 -5.44
N PRO A 47 2.56 -0.16 -5.00
CA PRO A 47 2.14 1.22 -4.71
C PRO A 47 3.03 2.00 -3.74
N SER A 48 3.41 1.40 -2.60
CA SER A 48 4.23 2.12 -1.61
C SER A 48 5.69 2.31 -2.05
N LEU A 49 6.20 1.36 -2.84
CA LEU A 49 7.56 1.39 -3.37
C LEU A 49 7.65 2.41 -4.51
N SER A 50 6.70 2.38 -5.46
CA SER A 50 6.62 3.30 -6.59
C SER A 50 6.52 4.75 -6.13
N GLN A 51 5.67 5.04 -5.15
CA GLN A 51 5.50 6.37 -4.57
C GLN A 51 6.79 6.86 -3.88
N HIS A 52 7.50 5.97 -3.18
CA HIS A 52 8.78 6.32 -2.56
C HIS A 52 9.85 6.67 -3.60
N LEU A 53 10.02 5.86 -4.66
CA LEU A 53 11.01 6.12 -5.71
C LEU A 53 10.73 7.42 -6.47
N LEU A 54 9.47 7.66 -6.85
CA LEU A 54 9.07 8.90 -7.52
C LEU A 54 9.33 10.13 -6.65
N LEU A 55 9.12 10.03 -5.33
CA LEU A 55 9.43 11.10 -4.39
C LEU A 55 10.94 11.35 -4.32
N VAL A 56 11.76 10.30 -4.25
CA VAL A 56 13.22 10.42 -4.23
C VAL A 56 13.73 11.08 -5.51
N ASP A 57 13.23 10.70 -6.69
CA ASP A 57 13.60 11.32 -7.96
C ASP A 57 13.22 12.81 -7.98
N LEU A 58 12.02 13.16 -7.50
CA LEU A 58 11.56 14.54 -7.41
C LEU A 58 12.44 15.38 -6.47
N VAL A 59 12.80 14.84 -5.30
CA VAL A 59 13.69 15.51 -4.32
C VAL A 59 15.09 15.70 -4.88
N LYS A 60 15.58 14.75 -5.68
CA LYS A 60 16.86 14.84 -6.39
C LYS A 60 16.82 15.70 -7.65
N ASN A 61 15.65 16.25 -7.99
CA ASN A 61 15.42 17.01 -9.22
C ASN A 61 15.81 16.22 -10.49
N GLU A 62 15.65 14.90 -10.44
CA GLU A 62 15.83 13.99 -11.58
C GLU A 62 14.59 14.00 -12.48
N PRO A 63 14.74 13.69 -13.79
CA PRO A 63 13.62 13.67 -14.72
C PRO A 63 12.63 12.54 -14.36
N VAL A 64 11.45 12.93 -13.87
CA VAL A 64 10.37 11.98 -13.54
C VAL A 64 9.65 11.56 -14.81
N ASN A 65 9.66 10.25 -15.09
CA ASN A 65 8.95 9.69 -16.24
C ASN A 65 7.43 9.65 -15.99
N GLY A 66 6.64 10.34 -16.82
CA GLY A 66 5.17 10.35 -16.74
C GLY A 66 4.53 8.96 -16.83
N LEU A 67 5.16 8.00 -17.52
CA LEU A 67 4.68 6.61 -17.58
C LEU A 67 4.79 5.92 -16.21
N HIS A 68 5.86 6.16 -15.46
CA HIS A 68 6.03 5.62 -14.11
C HIS A 68 4.97 6.17 -13.16
N VAL A 69 4.64 7.47 -13.30
CA VAL A 69 3.56 8.11 -12.54
C VAL A 69 2.22 7.45 -12.87
N ALA A 70 1.90 7.26 -14.15
CA ALA A 70 0.64 6.63 -14.57
C ALA A 70 0.50 5.19 -14.05
N ILE A 71 1.58 4.39 -14.13
CA ILE A 71 1.59 3.02 -13.61
C ILE A 71 1.42 3.01 -12.09
N SER A 72 2.10 3.91 -11.38
CA SER A 72 1.98 4.04 -9.93
C SER A 72 0.55 4.41 -9.49
N VAL A 73 -0.09 5.36 -10.19
CA VAL A 73 -1.47 5.77 -9.90
C VAL A 73 -2.45 4.63 -10.17
N THR A 74 -2.33 3.99 -11.33
CA THR A 74 -3.24 2.90 -11.72
C THR A 74 -3.08 1.68 -10.82
N SER A 75 -1.85 1.27 -10.48
CA SER A 75 -1.60 0.16 -9.56
C SER A 75 -2.17 0.43 -8.16
N THR A 76 -1.99 1.66 -7.66
CA THR A 76 -2.55 2.09 -6.37
C THR A 76 -4.08 2.04 -6.37
N LEU A 77 -4.73 2.56 -7.42
CA LEU A 77 -6.19 2.57 -7.53
C LEU A 77 -6.76 1.17 -7.65
N VAL A 78 -6.15 0.31 -8.47
CA VAL A 78 -6.60 -1.09 -8.65
C VAL A 78 -6.50 -1.86 -7.33
N LEU A 79 -5.38 -1.74 -6.63
CA LEU A 79 -5.20 -2.41 -5.34
C LEU A 79 -6.17 -1.87 -4.28
N GLY A 80 -6.38 -0.55 -4.23
CA GLY A 80 -7.37 0.08 -3.35
C GLY A 80 -8.80 -0.40 -3.63
N ALA A 81 -9.19 -0.46 -4.91
CA ALA A 81 -10.50 -0.94 -5.32
C ALA A 81 -10.70 -2.43 -5.00
N LEU A 82 -9.69 -3.27 -5.22
CA LEU A 82 -9.73 -4.69 -4.86
C LEU A 82 -9.91 -4.88 -3.35
N LEU A 83 -9.14 -4.16 -2.53
CA LEU A 83 -9.28 -4.23 -1.07
C LEU A 83 -10.66 -3.72 -0.60
N ALA A 84 -11.17 -2.64 -1.18
CA ALA A 84 -12.49 -2.12 -0.88
C ALA A 84 -13.59 -3.12 -1.26
N TRP A 85 -13.45 -3.78 -2.42
CA TRP A 85 -14.38 -4.81 -2.86
C TRP A 85 -14.35 -6.05 -1.95
N VAL A 86 -13.15 -6.51 -1.54
CA VAL A 86 -13.00 -7.60 -0.56
C VAL A 86 -13.65 -7.22 0.76
N CYS A 87 -13.44 -5.99 1.26
CA CYS A 87 -14.11 -5.49 2.46
C CYS A 87 -15.63 -5.56 2.32
N ALA A 88 -16.17 -5.03 1.22
CA ALA A 88 -17.61 -5.00 0.97
C ALA A 88 -18.20 -6.41 0.92
N ARG A 89 -17.51 -7.35 0.27
CA ARG A 89 -17.94 -8.76 0.18
C ARG A 89 -17.89 -9.48 1.53
N LEU A 90 -16.89 -9.20 2.36
CA LEU A 90 -16.79 -9.76 3.72
C LEU A 90 -17.94 -9.23 4.60
N TYR A 91 -18.22 -7.92 4.53
CA TYR A 91 -19.30 -7.27 5.28
C TYR A 91 -20.69 -7.78 4.88
N GLN A 92 -20.92 -8.05 3.59
CA GLN A 92 -22.16 -8.67 3.12
C GLN A 92 -22.33 -10.13 3.58
N ARG A 93 -21.23 -10.84 3.90
CA ARG A 93 -21.29 -12.22 4.38
C ARG A 93 -21.48 -12.33 5.89
N GLU A 94 -21.04 -11.34 6.65
CA GLU A 94 -21.15 -11.34 8.12
C GLU A 94 -22.48 -10.78 8.65
N GLY A 95 -23.45 -10.47 7.77
CA GLY A 95 -24.84 -10.27 8.20
C GLY A 95 -25.02 -9.15 9.21
N LEU A 96 -24.59 -7.92 8.89
CA LEU A 96 -24.89 -6.72 9.68
C LEU A 96 -26.30 -6.14 9.39
N LEU A 97 -27.22 -6.99 8.92
CA LEU A 97 -28.66 -6.70 8.78
C LEU A 97 -29.49 -7.77 9.50
N GLY A 98 -29.05 -8.18 10.69
CA GLY A 98 -29.79 -8.98 11.66
C GLY A 98 -29.73 -8.33 13.03
#